data_AF-A0A3C1TN87-F1
#
_entry.id   AF-A0A3C1TN87-F1
#
_cell.length_a   1.000
_cell.length_b   1.000
_cell.length_c   1.000
_cell.angle_alpha   90.00
_cell.angle_beta   90.00
_cell.angle_gamma   90.00
#
_symmetry.space_group_name_H-M   'P 1'
#
loop_
_entity.id
_entity.type
_entity.pdbx_description
1 polymer ?
#
loop_
_entity_poly.entity_id
_entity_poly.type
_entity_poly.pdbx_seq_one_letter_code
_entity_poly.pdbx_strand_id
1 'polypeptide(L)'
;MKTISKVLLSFILVFSLFMTTQSVSAKIVGTPEPTNVNYNGLEFSAPQNHMGYVEARDKDNNKVWEKELYKVETDPNLETDVQWVFIKKMEILDGMLIATNDKNENYTIDLNKEIPNLAQYNKQNIFYPIVIISIMILFAIAYFVFKTKK
;
A
#
# COMPACT_ATOMS: atom_id res chain seq x y z
N MET A 1 29.05 -16.31 -60.98
CA MET A 1 28.68 -16.82 -59.64
C MET A 1 29.93 -17.33 -58.95
N LYS A 2 30.41 -16.67 -57.89
CA LYS A 2 31.57 -17.15 -57.11
C LYS A 2 31.12 -18.35 -56.26
N THR A 3 31.79 -19.49 -56.44
CA THR A 3 31.55 -20.71 -55.65
C THR A 3 32.08 -20.49 -54.24
N ILE A 4 31.18 -20.57 -53.25
CA ILE A 4 31.55 -20.50 -51.83
C ILE A 4 32.36 -21.75 -51.50
N SER A 5 33.57 -21.57 -50.95
CA SER A 5 34.44 -22.68 -50.54
C SER A 5 33.78 -23.51 -49.44
N LYS A 6 33.88 -24.84 -49.53
CA LYS A 6 33.35 -25.79 -48.54
C LYS A 6 33.87 -25.49 -47.12
N VAL A 7 35.07 -24.93 -47.01
CA VAL A 7 35.67 -24.50 -45.72
C VAL A 7 34.91 -23.31 -45.14
N LEU A 8 34.54 -22.33 -45.97
CA LEU A 8 33.74 -21.17 -45.53
C LEU A 8 32.34 -21.61 -45.10
N LEU A 9 31.75 -22.56 -45.84
CA LEU A 9 30.44 -23.13 -45.49
C LEU A 9 30.48 -23.88 -44.15
N SER A 10 31.53 -24.67 -43.91
CA SER A 10 31.74 -25.37 -42.64
C SER A 10 31.94 -24.40 -41.49
N PHE A 11 32.65 -23.30 -41.72
CA PHE A 11 32.90 -22.29 -40.69
C PHE A 11 31.61 -21.56 -40.28
N ILE A 12 30.77 -21.20 -41.26
CA ILE A 12 29.45 -20.58 -41.01
C ILE A 12 28.54 -21.52 -40.23
N LEU A 13 28.54 -22.81 -40.58
CA LEU A 13 27.70 -23.80 -39.92
C LEU A 13 28.12 -23.99 -38.45
N VAL A 14 29.42 -24.13 -38.19
CA VAL A 14 29.95 -24.22 -36.82
C VAL A 14 29.68 -22.93 -36.03
N PHE A 15 29.85 -21.75 -36.63
CA PHE A 15 29.57 -20.48 -35.98
C PHE A 15 28.08 -20.32 -35.61
N SER A 16 27.17 -20.84 -36.43
CA SER A 16 25.73 -20.82 -36.15
C SER A 16 25.32 -21.69 -34.95
N LEU A 17 26.08 -22.77 -34.68
CA LEU A 17 25.85 -23.65 -33.53
C LEU A 17 26.26 -23.02 -32.18
N PHE A 18 27.12 -22.00 -32.19
CA PHE A 18 27.56 -21.28 -30.99
C PHE A 18 26.65 -20.09 -30.61
N MET A 19 25.68 -19.74 -31.43
CA MET A 19 24.69 -18.70 -31.13
C MET A 19 23.53 -19.28 -30.29
N THR A 20 23.85 -19.88 -29.14
CA THR A 20 22.82 -20.23 -28.17
C THR A 20 22.32 -18.96 -27.48
N THR A 21 21.00 -18.83 -27.44
CA THR A 21 20.29 -17.67 -26.91
C THR A 21 20.61 -17.47 -25.43
N GLN A 22 21.33 -16.41 -25.09
CA GLN A 22 21.45 -15.99 -23.70
C GLN A 22 20.11 -15.41 -23.24
N SER A 23 19.34 -16.23 -22.52
CA SER A 23 18.16 -15.73 -21.81
C SER A 23 18.64 -14.88 -20.64
N VAL A 24 18.63 -13.56 -20.81
CA VAL A 24 18.80 -12.62 -19.71
C VAL A 24 17.47 -12.56 -18.95
N SER A 25 17.42 -13.18 -17.77
CA SER A 25 16.34 -12.97 -16.81
C SER A 25 16.68 -11.72 -16.00
N ALA A 26 16.05 -10.59 -16.34
CA ALA A 26 16.12 -9.39 -15.54
C ALA A 26 15.09 -9.50 -14.41
N LYS A 27 15.54 -9.82 -13.20
CA LYS A 27 14.69 -9.79 -11.99
C LYS A 27 14.35 -8.34 -11.65
N ILE A 28 13.10 -7.94 -11.85
CA ILE A 28 12.60 -6.63 -11.44
C ILE A 28 12.56 -6.59 -9.90
N VAL A 29 13.13 -5.53 -9.30
CA VAL A 29 12.96 -5.23 -7.88
C VAL A 29 11.48 -4.94 -7.65
N GLY A 30 10.83 -5.70 -6.78
CA GLY A 30 9.39 -5.56 -6.53
C GLY A 30 8.98 -4.13 -6.17
N THR A 31 7.75 -3.75 -6.51
CA THR A 31 7.19 -2.43 -6.20
C THR A 31 7.23 -2.22 -4.68
N PRO A 32 7.87 -1.13 -4.19
CA PRO A 32 7.84 -0.81 -2.76
C PRO A 32 6.40 -0.52 -2.32
N GLU A 33 6.06 -0.94 -1.10
CA GLU A 33 4.72 -0.70 -0.55
C GLU A 33 4.38 0.80 -0.57
N PRO A 34 3.19 1.18 -1.03
CA PRO A 34 2.77 2.58 -0.97
C PRO A 34 2.71 3.00 0.49
N THR A 35 3.05 4.26 0.75
CA THR A 35 2.90 4.83 2.10
C THR A 35 1.44 4.80 2.51
N ASN A 36 1.17 4.24 3.69
CA ASN A 36 -0.16 4.25 4.30
C ASN A 36 -0.62 5.70 4.55
N VAL A 37 -1.92 5.93 4.39
CA VAL A 37 -2.52 7.27 4.55
C VAL A 37 -3.46 7.26 5.74
N ASN A 38 -3.29 8.22 6.66
CA ASN A 38 -4.17 8.37 7.81
C ASN A 38 -5.28 9.37 7.52
N TYR A 39 -6.54 9.01 7.80
CA TYR A 39 -7.68 9.92 7.68
C TYR A 39 -8.81 9.52 8.65
N ASN A 40 -9.33 10.51 9.38
CA ASN A 40 -10.39 10.33 10.38
C ASN A 40 -10.12 9.20 11.40
N GLY A 41 -8.86 9.01 11.82
CA GLY A 41 -8.50 7.97 12.79
C GLY A 41 -8.42 6.55 12.21
N LEU A 42 -8.54 6.41 10.89
CA LEU A 42 -8.27 5.17 10.16
C LEU A 42 -6.97 5.27 9.40
N GLU A 43 -6.24 4.15 9.35
CA GLU A 43 -5.07 3.96 8.50
C GLU A 43 -5.51 3.21 7.23
N PHE A 44 -5.29 3.82 6.08
CA PHE A 44 -5.55 3.22 4.76
C PHE A 44 -4.26 2.65 4.19
N SER A 45 -4.29 1.38 3.81
CA SER A 45 -3.15 0.63 3.26
C SER A 45 -3.54 -0.11 1.99
N ALA A 46 -2.58 -0.34 1.09
CA ALA A 46 -2.75 -1.22 -0.05
C ALA A 46 -1.94 -2.49 0.20
N PRO A 47 -2.59 -3.62 0.49
CA PRO A 47 -1.89 -4.83 0.87
C PRO A 47 -1.17 -5.47 -0.34
N GLN A 48 -0.05 -6.15 -0.09
CA GLN A 48 0.75 -6.81 -1.13
C GLN A 48 0.34 -8.25 -1.40
N ASN A 49 -0.48 -8.85 -0.54
CA ASN A 49 -0.93 -10.23 -0.68
C ASN A 49 -2.03 -10.41 -1.74
N HIS A 50 -2.72 -9.33 -2.13
CA HIS A 50 -3.63 -9.30 -3.25
C HIS A 50 -3.61 -7.92 -3.92
N MET A 51 -3.67 -7.90 -5.24
CA MET A 51 -3.50 -6.67 -6.02
C MET A 51 -4.80 -5.90 -6.16
N GLY A 52 -4.70 -4.57 -6.21
CA GLY A 52 -5.83 -3.71 -6.56
C GLY A 52 -6.81 -3.46 -5.44
N TYR A 53 -6.47 -3.78 -4.20
CA TYR A 53 -7.30 -3.50 -3.04
C TYR A 53 -6.74 -2.37 -2.19
N VAL A 54 -7.64 -1.69 -1.48
CA VAL A 54 -7.30 -0.85 -0.33
C VAL A 54 -8.09 -1.34 0.87
N GLU A 55 -7.44 -1.39 2.03
CA GLU A 55 -8.07 -1.65 3.31
C GLU A 55 -7.94 -0.45 4.24
N ALA A 56 -8.88 -0.33 5.19
CA ALA A 56 -8.81 0.63 6.27
C ALA A 56 -8.82 -0.10 7.61
N ARG A 57 -7.92 0.31 8.51
CA ARG A 57 -7.80 -0.23 9.86
C ARG A 57 -7.98 0.85 10.92
N ASP A 58 -8.58 0.47 12.04
CA ASP A 58 -8.67 1.36 13.20
C ASP A 58 -7.36 1.38 14.01
N LYS A 59 -7.32 2.25 15.02
CA LYS A 59 -6.18 2.40 15.95
C LYS A 59 -5.81 1.11 16.71
N ASP A 60 -6.72 0.15 16.78
CA ASP A 60 -6.54 -1.13 17.45
C ASP A 60 -6.16 -2.23 16.44
N ASN A 61 -5.83 -1.84 15.20
CA ASN A 61 -5.43 -2.67 14.06
C ASN A 61 -6.53 -3.60 13.54
N ASN A 62 -7.80 -3.33 13.87
CA ASN A 62 -8.93 -4.07 13.30
C ASN A 62 -9.22 -3.57 11.90
N LYS A 63 -9.40 -4.48 10.94
CA LYS A 63 -9.87 -4.14 9.60
C LYS A 63 -11.35 -3.74 9.67
N VAL A 64 -11.66 -2.51 9.28
CA VAL A 64 -13.02 -1.96 9.32
C VAL A 64 -13.63 -1.81 7.93
N TRP A 65 -12.80 -1.81 6.89
CA TRP A 65 -13.24 -1.65 5.51
C TRP A 65 -12.20 -2.20 4.53
N GLU A 66 -12.66 -2.65 3.36
CA GLU A 66 -11.83 -3.11 2.24
C GLU A 66 -12.58 -2.92 0.92
N LYS A 67 -11.85 -2.58 -0.15
CA LYS A 67 -12.42 -2.38 -1.48
C LYS A 67 -11.46 -2.77 -2.59
N GLU A 68 -11.97 -3.52 -3.56
CA GLU A 68 -11.30 -3.76 -4.85
C GLU A 68 -11.50 -2.55 -5.77
N LEU A 69 -10.39 -1.98 -6.24
CA LEU A 69 -10.36 -0.83 -7.14
C LEU A 69 -10.22 -1.28 -8.59
N TYR A 70 -9.46 -2.34 -8.81
CA TYR A 70 -9.24 -2.94 -10.10
C TYR A 70 -8.86 -4.41 -9.96
N LYS A 71 -9.11 -5.15 -11.03
CA LYS A 71 -8.72 -6.55 -11.16
C LYS A 71 -7.57 -6.68 -12.14
N VAL A 72 -6.59 -7.51 -11.80
CA VAL A 72 -5.51 -7.90 -12.71
C VAL A 72 -5.90 -9.22 -13.36
N GLU A 73 -6.08 -9.21 -14.68
CA GLU A 73 -6.27 -10.43 -15.48
C GLU A 73 -4.92 -11.15 -15.61
N THR A 74 -4.86 -12.43 -15.24
CA THR A 74 -3.65 -13.26 -15.31
C THR A 74 -3.73 -14.25 -16.48
N ASP A 75 -2.74 -14.21 -17.36
CA ASP A 75 -2.51 -15.25 -18.35
C ASP A 75 -1.78 -16.44 -17.68
N PRO A 76 -2.38 -17.63 -17.65
CA PRO A 76 -1.76 -18.82 -17.05
C PRO A 76 -0.52 -19.31 -17.80
N ASN A 77 -0.27 -18.82 -19.02
CA ASN A 77 0.91 -19.19 -19.81
C ASN A 77 2.12 -18.28 -19.56
N LEU A 78 1.97 -17.25 -18.74
CA LEU A 78 3.04 -16.32 -18.35
C LEU A 78 3.37 -16.49 -16.86
N GLU A 79 4.59 -16.12 -16.48
CA GLU A 79 4.98 -16.08 -15.07
C GLU A 79 4.07 -15.12 -14.29
N THR A 80 3.75 -15.45 -13.04
CA THR A 80 2.74 -14.70 -12.26
C THR A 80 3.26 -13.32 -11.86
N ASP A 81 4.54 -13.23 -11.49
CA ASP A 81 5.15 -12.02 -10.94
C ASP A 81 5.42 -10.94 -12.00
N VAL A 82 5.66 -11.32 -13.26
CA VAL A 82 5.79 -10.36 -14.37
C VAL A 82 4.45 -9.69 -14.72
N GLN A 83 3.34 -10.22 -14.21
CA GLN A 83 1.99 -9.71 -14.45
C GLN A 83 1.47 -8.86 -13.29
N TRP A 84 2.24 -8.71 -12.20
CA TRP A 84 1.77 -7.98 -11.03
C TRP A 84 1.61 -6.48 -11.29
N VAL A 85 0.50 -5.92 -10.78
CA VAL A 85 0.19 -4.49 -10.86
C VAL A 85 -0.29 -4.03 -9.49
N PHE A 86 0.61 -3.42 -8.73
CA PHE A 86 0.29 -2.95 -7.38
C PHE A 86 -0.13 -1.49 -7.38
N ILE A 87 -0.79 -1.08 -6.29
CA ILE A 87 -0.97 0.32 -5.95
C ILE A 87 0.39 0.84 -5.49
N LYS A 88 0.90 1.89 -6.12
CA LYS A 88 2.21 2.48 -5.80
C LYS A 88 2.13 3.82 -5.08
N LYS A 89 0.97 4.48 -5.12
CA LYS A 89 0.72 5.74 -4.44
C LYS A 89 -0.71 5.80 -3.95
N MET A 90 -0.90 6.33 -2.75
CA MET A 90 -2.21 6.73 -2.24
C MET A 90 -2.14 8.14 -1.67
N GLU A 91 -3.21 8.89 -1.84
CA GLU A 91 -3.41 10.19 -1.22
C GLU A 91 -4.88 10.43 -0.92
N ILE A 92 -5.17 11.27 0.07
CA ILE A 92 -6.54 11.69 0.38
C ILE A 92 -6.64 13.19 0.21
N LEU A 93 -7.58 13.62 -0.64
CA LEU A 93 -7.89 15.02 -0.92
C LEU A 93 -9.39 15.23 -0.73
N ASP A 94 -9.78 16.12 0.18
CA ASP A 94 -11.18 16.48 0.45
C ASP A 94 -12.12 15.27 0.69
N GLY A 95 -11.63 14.24 1.39
CA GLY A 95 -12.38 13.01 1.66
C GLY A 95 -12.43 12.02 0.50
N MET A 96 -11.75 12.32 -0.61
CA MET A 96 -11.56 11.42 -1.73
C MET A 96 -10.24 10.68 -1.56
N LEU A 97 -10.28 9.36 -1.48
CA LEU A 97 -9.09 8.52 -1.60
C LEU A 97 -8.75 8.37 -3.08
N ILE A 98 -7.50 8.69 -3.43
CA ILE A 98 -6.94 8.56 -4.77
C ILE A 98 -5.81 7.55 -4.69
N ALA A 99 -5.96 6.44 -5.41
CA ALA A 99 -4.94 5.40 -5.54
C ALA A 99 -4.40 5.38 -6.97
N THR A 100 -3.08 5.34 -7.12
CA THR A 100 -2.40 5.21 -8.41
C THR A 100 -1.69 3.87 -8.47
N ASN A 101 -1.93 3.09 -9.52
CA ASN A 101 -1.25 1.81 -9.71
C ASN A 101 0.08 1.93 -10.47
N ASP A 102 0.79 0.81 -10.62
CA ASP A 102 2.07 0.74 -11.33
C ASP A 102 1.98 1.22 -12.78
N LYS A 103 0.82 1.04 -13.42
CA LYS A 103 0.50 1.51 -14.77
C LYS A 103 0.15 3.01 -14.86
N ASN A 104 0.18 3.73 -13.75
CA ASN A 104 -0.24 5.14 -13.61
C ASN A 104 -1.75 5.37 -13.82
N GLU A 105 -2.56 4.34 -13.65
CA GLU A 105 -4.02 4.47 -13.65
C GLU A 105 -4.47 4.97 -12.27
N ASN A 106 -5.38 5.94 -12.27
CA ASN A 106 -5.90 6.55 -11.05
C ASN A 106 -7.31 6.05 -10.75
N TYR A 107 -7.53 5.68 -9.49
CA TYR A 107 -8.79 5.22 -8.95
C TYR A 107 -9.19 6.14 -7.81
N THR A 108 -10.43 6.63 -7.84
CA THR A 108 -10.89 7.64 -6.90
C THR A 108 -12.17 7.18 -6.21
N ILE A 109 -12.20 7.32 -4.89
CA ILE A 109 -13.27 6.83 -4.03
C ILE A 109 -13.69 7.93 -3.06
N ASP A 110 -14.99 8.16 -2.93
CA ASP A 110 -15.55 8.98 -1.86
C ASP A 110 -15.65 8.17 -0.56
N LEU A 111 -14.79 8.49 0.41
CA LEU A 111 -14.72 7.76 1.68
C LEU A 111 -15.96 7.97 2.55
N ASN A 112 -16.63 9.13 2.45
CA ASN A 112 -17.84 9.39 3.23
C ASN A 112 -19.02 8.55 2.72
N LYS A 113 -19.01 8.22 1.43
CA LYS A 113 -20.00 7.35 0.81
C LYS A 113 -19.72 5.87 1.11
N GLU A 114 -18.47 5.44 1.03
CA GLU A 114 -18.09 4.03 1.19
C GLU A 114 -17.99 3.58 2.65
N ILE A 115 -17.67 4.48 3.59
CA ILE A 115 -17.53 4.17 5.01
C ILE A 115 -18.60 4.92 5.81
N PRO A 116 -19.73 4.28 6.15
CA PRO A 116 -20.75 4.89 6.97
C PRO A 116 -20.20 5.36 8.31
N ASN A 117 -20.61 6.55 8.73
CA ASN A 117 -20.19 7.16 10.00
C ASN A 117 -18.67 7.33 10.15
N LEU A 118 -17.92 7.54 9.06
CA LEU A 118 -16.46 7.71 9.06
C LEU A 118 -15.94 8.67 10.16
N ALA A 119 -16.67 9.74 10.45
CA ALA A 119 -16.33 10.70 11.50
C ALA A 119 -16.21 10.09 12.91
N GLN A 120 -16.83 8.93 13.18
CA GLN A 120 -16.79 8.28 14.49
C GLN A 120 -15.38 7.80 14.88
N TYR A 121 -14.55 7.46 13.90
CA TYR A 121 -13.20 6.94 14.11
C TYR A 121 -12.22 8.03 14.55
N ASN A 122 -12.55 9.31 14.32
CA ASN A 122 -11.78 10.46 14.81
C ASN A 122 -12.10 10.81 16.28
N LYS A 123 -13.01 10.08 16.94
CA LYS A 123 -13.45 10.44 18.30
C LYS A 123 -12.30 10.24 19.29
N GLN A 124 -11.66 11.34 19.68
CA GLN A 124 -10.62 11.35 20.70
C GLN A 124 -11.11 10.75 22.01
N ASN A 125 -10.28 9.93 22.64
CA ASN A 125 -10.58 9.34 23.94
C ASN A 125 -10.47 10.40 25.04
N ILE A 126 -11.60 11.03 25.36
CA ILE A 126 -11.72 12.07 26.40
C ILE A 126 -11.64 11.53 27.83
N PHE A 127 -11.56 10.22 28.03
CA PHE A 127 -11.52 9.64 29.38
C PHE A 127 -10.23 9.99 30.13
N TYR A 128 -9.08 9.89 29.47
CA TYR A 128 -7.78 10.22 30.07
C TYR A 128 -7.64 11.67 30.54
N PRO A 129 -8.00 12.71 29.75
CA PRO A 129 -7.92 14.08 30.24
C PRO A 129 -8.87 14.34 31.41
N ILE A 130 -10.06 13.72 31.45
CA ILE A 130 -11.00 13.85 32.58
C ILE A 130 -10.41 13.28 33.86
N VAL A 131 -9.78 12.09 33.79
CA VAL A 131 -9.13 11.46 34.96
C VAL A 131 -7.97 12.33 35.48
N ILE A 132 -7.13 12.85 34.58
CA ILE A 132 -5.99 13.72 34.97
C ILE A 132 -6.49 15.00 35.65
N ILE A 133 -7.50 15.66 35.09
CA ILE A 133 -8.11 16.86 35.67
C ILE A 133 -8.68 16.55 37.05
N SER A 134 -9.39 15.42 37.19
CA SER A 134 -9.98 15.00 38.46
C SER A 134 -8.91 14.78 39.54
N ILE A 135 -7.79 14.15 39.20
CA ILE A 135 -6.64 13.97 40.09
C ILE A 135 -6.04 15.32 40.50
N MET A 136 -5.84 16.24 39.54
CA MET A 136 -5.32 17.58 39.86
C MET A 136 -6.24 18.37 40.80
N ILE A 137 -7.55 18.27 40.61
CA ILE A 137 -8.54 18.91 41.50
C ILE A 137 -8.44 18.33 42.90
N LEU A 138 -8.33 17.01 43.05
CA LEU A 138 -8.14 16.37 44.36
C LEU A 138 -6.87 16.84 45.06
N PHE A 139 -5.75 16.95 44.34
CA PHE A 139 -4.50 17.49 44.88
C PHE A 139 -4.64 18.96 45.30
N ALA A 140 -5.31 19.79 44.51
CA ALA A 140 -5.54 21.19 44.83
C ALA A 140 -6.41 21.36 46.09
N ILE A 141 -7.47 20.56 46.23
CA ILE A 141 -8.32 20.52 47.42
C ILE A 141 -7.51 20.08 48.64
N ALA A 142 -6.74 18.99 48.53
CA ALA A 142 -5.91 18.48 49.62
C ALA A 142 -4.88 19.53 50.07
N TYR A 143 -4.21 20.21 49.11
CA TYR A 143 -3.28 21.29 49.38
C TYR A 143 -3.97 22.44 50.15
N PHE A 144 -5.16 22.87 49.70
CA PHE A 144 -5.88 23.97 50.32
C PHE A 144 -6.32 23.62 51.76
N VAL A 145 -6.88 22.41 51.96
CA VAL A 145 -7.26 21.92 53.29
C VAL A 145 -6.06 21.88 54.23
N PHE A 146 -4.91 21.36 53.77
CA PHE A 146 -3.69 21.31 54.59
C PHE A 146 -3.17 22.71 54.93
N LYS A 147 -3.20 23.64 53.97
CA LYS A 147 -2.80 25.04 54.19
C LYS A 147 -3.69 25.76 55.20
N THR A 148 -5.00 25.52 55.20
CA THR A 148 -5.95 26.17 56.13
C THR A 148 -5.90 25.65 57.57
N LYS A 149 -5.30 24.47 57.80
CA LYS A 149 -5.14 23.86 59.13
C LYS A 149 -3.84 24.23 59.83
N LYS A 150 -2.95 24.97 59.16
CA LYS A 150 -1.71 25.54 59.71
C LYS A 150 -1.90 27.02 60.00
#